data_AF-A0A9W9EHY9-F1
#
_entry.id   AF-A0A9W9EHY9-F1
#
_cell.length_a   1.000
_cell.length_b   1.000
_cell.length_c   1.000
_cell.angle_alpha   90.00
_cell.angle_beta   90.00
_cell.angle_gamma   90.00
#
_symmetry.space_group_name_H-M   'P 1'
#
loop_
_entity.id
_entity.type
_entity.pdbx_description
1 polymer ?
#
loop_
_entity_poly.entity_id
_entity_poly.type
_entity_poly.pdbx_seq_one_letter_code
_entity_poly.pdbx_strand_id
1 'polypeptide(L)'
;MRYYAPGDDIYIFGSSRGSYTARFLAEMLDFVGLLQPGNEELIRFAGKTFAKWQQQQENWEKGRLFAFMKAFRETFSRPDKVSLKSAVSRQSLHVPSLNLPGNEEEQGGAQDISEA
;
A
#
# COMPACT_ATOMS: atom_id res chain seq x y z
N MET A 1 -12.34 -0.76 -0.27
CA MET A 1 -11.37 -0.29 -1.31
C MET A 1 -12.13 0.11 -2.57
N ARG A 2 -12.57 1.38 -2.63
CA ARG A 2 -13.64 1.83 -3.52
C ARG A 2 -13.28 1.86 -5.01
N TYR A 3 -12.04 2.18 -5.34
CA TYR A 3 -11.64 2.51 -6.72
C TYR A 3 -10.76 1.46 -7.40
N TYR A 4 -10.49 0.33 -6.74
CA TYR A 4 -9.71 -0.74 -7.35
C TYR A 4 -10.52 -1.42 -8.47
N ALA A 5 -9.90 -1.59 -9.63
CA ALA A 5 -10.37 -2.42 -10.72
C ALA A 5 -9.44 -3.63 -10.92
N PRO A 6 -9.96 -4.78 -11.37
CA PRO A 6 -9.12 -5.92 -11.72
C PRO A 6 -8.09 -5.51 -12.78
N GLY A 7 -6.83 -5.85 -12.53
CA GLY A 7 -5.71 -5.44 -13.38
C GLY A 7 -4.94 -4.21 -12.86
N ASP A 8 -5.48 -3.49 -11.88
CA ASP A 8 -4.75 -2.39 -11.23
C ASP A 8 -3.57 -2.93 -10.41
N ASP A 9 -2.47 -2.19 -10.46
CA ASP A 9 -1.31 -2.40 -9.61
C ASP A 9 -1.44 -1.58 -8.32
N ILE A 10 -1.16 -2.21 -7.18
CA ILE A 10 -1.09 -1.54 -5.88
C ILE A 10 0.36 -1.29 -5.53
N TYR A 11 0.71 -0.02 -5.36
CA TYR A 11 2.03 0.43 -4.92
C TYR A 11 1.98 0.89 -3.47
N ILE A 12 2.86 0.34 -2.63
CA ILE A 12 3.00 0.72 -1.22
C ILE A 12 4.42 1.23 -1.02
N PHE A 13 4.54 2.48 -0.56
CA PHE A 13 5.82 3.14 -0.29
C PHE A 13 5.97 3.42 1.20
N GLY A 14 7.19 3.34 1.72
CA GLY A 14 7.50 3.71 3.09
C GLY A 14 8.98 4.06 3.25
N SER A 15 9.26 5.17 3.94
CA SER A 15 10.63 5.63 4.24
C SER A 15 10.90 5.60 5.73
N SER A 16 12.14 5.28 6.13
CA SER A 16 12.56 5.18 7.53
C SER A 16 11.59 4.31 8.33
N ARG A 17 10.97 4.84 9.39
CA ARG A 17 9.94 4.15 10.20
C ARG A 17 8.68 3.78 9.42
N GLY A 18 8.35 4.50 8.34
CA GLY A 18 7.21 4.21 7.48
C GLY A 18 7.35 2.91 6.67
N SER A 19 8.58 2.41 6.49
CA SER A 19 8.83 1.13 5.81
C SER A 19 8.22 -0.06 6.58
N TYR A 20 8.17 0.01 7.91
CA TYR A 20 7.53 -1.02 8.73
C TYR A 20 6.02 -1.08 8.48
N THR A 21 5.35 0.08 8.44
CA THR A 21 3.92 0.16 8.13
C THR A 21 3.64 -0.31 6.71
N ALA A 22 4.46 0.09 5.74
CA ALA A 22 4.33 -0.34 4.35
C ALA A 22 4.43 -1.87 4.23
N ARG A 23 5.41 -2.48 4.91
CA ARG A 23 5.59 -3.93 4.95
C ARG A 23 4.43 -4.64 5.64
N PHE A 24 4.03 -4.15 6.81
CA PHE A 24 2.89 -4.71 7.55
C PHE A 24 1.62 -4.68 6.71
N LEU A 25 1.37 -3.57 6.00
CA LEU A 25 0.20 -3.43 5.14
C LEU A 25 0.26 -4.37 3.93
N ALA A 26 1.42 -4.47 3.28
CA ALA A 26 1.62 -5.40 2.17
C ALA A 26 1.37 -6.85 2.60
N GLU A 27 2.00 -7.29 3.68
CA GLU A 27 1.79 -8.63 4.23
C GLU A 27 0.34 -8.83 4.68
N MET A 28 -0.30 -7.84 5.31
CA MET A 28 -1.72 -7.95 5.69
C MET A 28 -2.61 -8.20 4.46
N LEU A 29 -2.37 -7.50 3.35
CA LEU A 29 -3.12 -7.69 2.11
C LEU A 29 -2.88 -9.07 1.47
N ASP A 30 -1.70 -9.66 1.64
CA ASP A 30 -1.43 -11.03 1.18
C ASP A 30 -2.27 -12.08 1.92
N PHE A 31 -2.49 -11.90 3.23
CA PHE A 31 -3.23 -12.87 4.04
C PHE A 31 -4.73 -12.60 4.04
N VAL A 32 -5.13 -11.34 4.26
CA VAL A 32 -6.53 -10.91 4.42
C VAL A 32 -7.20 -10.66 3.05
N GLY A 33 -6.42 -10.29 2.04
CA GLY A 33 -6.94 -9.87 0.74
C GLY A 33 -7.46 -8.44 0.70
N LEU A 34 -7.83 -8.02 -0.51
CA LEU A 34 -8.35 -6.69 -0.80
C LEU A 34 -9.89 -6.69 -0.67
N LEU A 35 -10.41 -6.00 0.35
CA LEU A 35 -11.84 -5.91 0.62
C LEU A 35 -12.66 -5.36 -0.55
N GLN A 36 -13.85 -5.94 -0.73
CA GLN A 36 -14.89 -5.38 -1.60
C GLN A 36 -15.31 -3.96 -1.14
N PRO A 37 -15.77 -3.10 -2.06
CA PRO A 37 -16.34 -1.80 -1.70
C PRO A 37 -17.50 -1.96 -0.71
N GLY A 38 -17.59 -1.09 0.30
CA GLY A 38 -18.64 -1.13 1.32
C GLY A 38 -18.25 -1.87 2.61
N ASN A 39 -17.17 -2.64 2.59
CA ASN A 39 -16.66 -3.39 3.74
C ASN A 39 -15.54 -2.64 4.50
N GLU A 40 -15.39 -1.32 4.32
CA GLU A 40 -14.29 -0.55 4.90
C GLU A 40 -14.20 -0.62 6.44
N GLU A 41 -15.34 -0.76 7.12
CA GLU A 41 -15.38 -0.89 8.59
C GLU A 41 -14.65 -2.14 9.10
N LEU A 42 -14.54 -3.18 8.26
CA LEU A 42 -13.86 -4.43 8.62
C LEU A 42 -12.33 -4.32 8.58
N ILE A 43 -11.77 -3.25 7.98
CA ILE A 43 -10.31 -3.06 7.86
C ILE A 43 -9.65 -3.08 9.23
N ARG A 44 -10.23 -2.36 10.21
CA ARG A 44 -9.68 -2.30 11.57
C ARG A 44 -9.65 -3.67 12.23
N PHE A 45 -10.69 -4.47 12.00
CA PHE A 45 -10.80 -5.79 12.57
C PHE A 45 -9.79 -6.76 11.93
N ALA A 46 -9.69 -6.77 10.60
CA ALA A 46 -8.70 -7.56 9.89
C ALA A 46 -7.26 -7.22 10.31
N GLY A 47 -6.94 -5.93 10.42
CA GLY A 47 -5.63 -5.46 10.87
C GLY A 47 -5.28 -5.90 12.30
N LYS A 48 -6.25 -5.86 13.23
CA LYS A 48 -6.06 -6.37 14.60
C LYS A 48 -5.80 -7.87 14.62
N THR A 49 -6.56 -8.64 13.84
CA THR A 49 -6.39 -10.09 13.74
C THR A 49 -5.03 -10.46 13.16
N PHE A 50 -4.60 -9.79 12.10
CA PHE A 50 -3.30 -9.99 11.48
C PHE A 50 -2.15 -9.61 12.43
N ALA A 51 -2.25 -8.48 13.14
CA ALA A 51 -1.27 -8.08 14.15
C ALA A 51 -1.15 -9.12 15.28
N LYS A 52 -2.29 -9.63 15.77
CA LYS A 52 -2.30 -10.69 16.78
C LYS A 52 -1.63 -11.96 16.25
N TRP A 53 -1.93 -12.36 15.01
CA TRP A 53 -1.33 -13.53 14.36
C TRP A 53 0.19 -13.41 14.22
N GLN A 54 0.72 -12.26 13.83
CA GLN A 54 2.18 -12.03 13.73
C GLN A 54 2.88 -12.17 15.09
N GLN A 55 2.22 -11.79 16.18
CA GLN A 55 2.76 -11.89 17.53
C GLN A 55 2.69 -13.29 18.12
N GLN A 56 1.93 -14.22 17.52
CA GLN A 56 1.86 -15.59 18.00
C GLN A 56 3.11 -16.39 17.61
N GLN A 57 3.62 -17.13 18.60
CA GLN A 57 4.53 -18.26 18.39
C GLN A 57 3.82 -19.38 17.61
N GLU A 58 4.59 -20.32 17.06
CA GLU A 58 4.00 -21.46 16.35
C GLU A 58 3.19 -22.33 17.32
N ASN A 59 1.88 -22.19 17.28
CA ASN A 59 0.95 -22.85 18.18
C ASN A 59 -0.45 -22.95 17.53
N TRP A 60 -1.36 -23.65 18.22
CA TRP A 60 -2.72 -23.83 17.73
C TRP A 60 -3.47 -22.50 17.54
N GLU A 61 -3.17 -21.48 18.35
CA GLU A 61 -3.79 -20.16 18.24
C GLU A 61 -3.39 -19.45 16.94
N LYS A 62 -2.12 -19.55 16.55
CA LYS A 62 -1.61 -19.05 15.28
C LYS A 62 -2.32 -19.72 14.10
N GLY A 63 -2.49 -21.04 14.16
CA GLY A 63 -3.26 -21.80 13.17
C GLY A 63 -4.73 -21.35 13.10
N ARG A 64 -5.38 -21.14 14.25
CA ARG A 64 -6.76 -20.65 14.32
C ARG A 64 -6.92 -19.25 13.70
N LEU A 65 -6.03 -18.32 14.04
CA LEU A 65 -6.03 -16.97 13.48
C LEU A 65 -5.76 -16.97 11.98
N PHE A 66 -4.87 -17.85 11.51
CA PHE A 66 -4.62 -18.04 10.08
C PHE A 66 -5.87 -18.55 9.35
N ALA A 67 -6.52 -19.59 9.89
CA ALA A 67 -7.77 -20.11 9.33
C ALA A 67 -8.87 -19.04 9.28
N PHE A 68 -8.95 -18.22 10.33
CA PHE A 68 -9.86 -17.07 10.37
C PHE A 68 -9.57 -16.07 9.24
N MET A 69 -8.31 -15.67 9.06
CA MET A 69 -7.94 -14.72 7.99
C MET A 69 -8.23 -15.29 6.61
N LYS A 70 -8.03 -16.59 6.40
CA LYS A 70 -8.38 -17.28 5.16
C LYS A 70 -9.89 -17.21 4.88
N ALA A 71 -10.72 -17.58 5.85
CA ALA A 71 -12.18 -17.51 5.72
C ALA A 71 -12.66 -16.05 5.52
N PHE A 72 -12.04 -15.10 6.23
CA PHE A 72 -12.30 -13.68 6.07
C PHE A 72 -12.01 -13.20 4.65
N ARG A 73 -10.86 -13.60 4.09
CA ARG A 73 -10.49 -13.31 2.70
C ARG A 73 -11.53 -13.86 1.72
N GLU A 74 -11.91 -15.13 1.88
CA GLU A 74 -12.89 -15.79 1.02
C GLU A 74 -14.28 -15.11 1.06
N THR A 75 -14.63 -14.48 2.19
CA THR A 75 -15.95 -13.89 2.40
C THR A 75 -16.03 -12.42 1.99
N PHE A 76 -15.03 -11.61 2.35
CA PHE A 76 -15.13 -10.14 2.28
C PHE A 76 -14.19 -9.50 1.25
N SER A 77 -13.23 -10.27 0.74
CA SER A 77 -12.24 -9.78 -0.22
C SER A 77 -12.63 -10.13 -1.66
N ARG A 78 -12.10 -9.35 -2.59
CA ARG A 78 -12.27 -9.60 -4.02
C ARG A 78 -11.58 -10.92 -4.39
N PRO A 79 -12.18 -11.72 -5.29
CA PRO A 79 -11.61 -13.00 -5.73
C PRO A 79 -10.39 -12.81 -6.64
N ASP A 80 -10.22 -11.62 -7.22
CA ASP A 80 -9.17 -11.34 -8.19
C ASP A 80 -7.78 -11.43 -7.55
N LYS A 81 -6.83 -11.98 -8.31
CA LYS A 81 -5.41 -11.95 -7.92
C LYS A 81 -4.95 -10.50 -7.94
N VAL A 82 -4.76 -9.92 -6.76
CA VAL A 82 -4.17 -8.60 -6.61
C VAL A 82 -2.68 -8.68 -6.93
N SER A 83 -2.23 -7.92 -7.92
CA SER A 83 -0.82 -7.68 -8.18
C SER A 83 -0.29 -6.68 -7.15
N LEU A 84 0.28 -7.20 -6.05
CA LEU A 84 0.96 -6.39 -5.04
C LEU A 84 2.41 -6.14 -5.50
N LYS A 85 2.69 -4.94 -5.99
CA LYS A 85 4.07 -4.50 -6.27
C LYS A 85 4.60 -3.76 -5.04
N SER A 86 5.03 -4.53 -4.04
CA SER A 86 5.66 -3.96 -2.85
C SER A 86 7.11 -3.57 -3.16
N ALA A 87 7.38 -2.26 -3.16
CA ALA A 87 8.75 -1.75 -3.20
C ALA A 87 9.28 -1.66 -1.76
N VAL A 88 9.37 -2.81 -1.08
CA VAL A 88 10.01 -2.92 0.25
C VAL A 88 11.21 -3.85 0.10
N SER A 89 12.28 -3.32 -0.47
CA SER A 89 13.55 -4.02 -0.52
C SER A 89 14.03 -4.31 0.91
N ARG A 90 14.62 -5.50 1.12
CA ARG A 90 15.35 -5.83 2.35
C ARG A 90 16.55 -4.91 2.61
N GLN A 91 16.92 -4.07 1.65
CA GLN A 91 17.93 -3.02 1.76
C GLN A 91 17.38 -1.71 1.17
N SER A 92 17.45 -0.64 1.95
CA SER A 92 17.13 0.76 1.59
C SER A 92 16.98 0.99 0.07
N LEU A 93 15.75 1.18 -0.41
CA LEU A 93 15.52 1.47 -1.83
C LEU A 93 15.97 2.88 -2.15
N HIS A 94 16.91 2.98 -3.09
CA HIS A 94 17.02 4.15 -3.95
C HIS A 94 15.70 4.28 -4.73
N VAL A 95 14.90 5.26 -4.35
CA VAL A 95 13.74 5.71 -5.14
C VAL A 95 14.27 6.42 -6.38
N PRO A 96 14.00 5.94 -7.61
CA PRO A 96 14.31 6.70 -8.80
C PRO A 96 13.51 8.00 -8.76
N SER A 97 14.18 9.14 -8.96
CA SER A 97 13.55 10.45 -8.99
C SER A 97 12.41 10.45 -10.01
N LEU A 98 11.18 10.65 -9.54
CA LEU A 98 10.03 10.86 -10.39
C LEU A 98 10.22 12.23 -11.05
N ASN A 99 10.46 12.24 -12.36
CA ASN A 99 10.60 13.46 -13.14
C ASN A 99 9.20 14.09 -13.28
N LEU A 100 8.87 14.99 -12.34
CA LEU A 100 7.68 15.83 -12.46
C LEU A 100 7.96 16.86 -13.57
N PRO A 101 7.03 17.07 -14.52
CA PRO A 101 7.16 18.15 -15.48
C PRO A 101 7.23 19.47 -14.71
N GLY A 102 8.37 20.15 -14.80
CA GLY A 102 8.60 21.42 -14.14
C GLY A 102 7.62 22.47 -14.67
N ASN A 103 7.08 23.25 -13.75
CA ASN A 103 6.39 24.49 -14.09
C ASN A 103 7.34 25.35 -14.92
N GLU A 104 6.91 25.68 -16.13
CA GLU A 104 7.54 26.68 -16.97
C GLU A 104 7.48 28.01 -16.22
N GLU A 105 8.63 28.45 -15.69
CA GLU A 105 8.79 29.81 -15.19
C GLU A 105 8.60 30.79 -16.36
N GLU A 106 7.65 31.72 -16.20
CA GLU A 106 7.44 32.86 -17.06
C GLU A 106 8.77 33.59 -17.32
N GLN A 107 9.22 33.58 -18.58
CA GLN A 107 10.19 34.55 -19.07
C GLN A 107 9.49 35.90 -19.23
N GLY A 108 9.36 36.65 -18.14
CA GLY A 108 9.11 38.09 -18.18
C GLY A 108 10.37 38.81 -18.64
N GLY A 109 10.49 39.05 -19.94
CA GLY A 109 11.56 39.84 -20.53
C GLY A 109 11.49 41.30 -20.06
N ALA A 110 12.48 41.73 -19.28
CA ALA A 110 12.77 43.14 -19.08
C ALA A 110 13.44 43.67 -20.35
N GLN A 111 12.72 44.46 -21.15
CA GLN A 111 13.31 45.26 -22.22
C GLN A 111 13.85 46.56 -21.63
N ASP A 112 15.17 46.65 -21.67
CA ASP A 112 15.99 47.85 -21.48
C ASP A 112 15.64 48.88 -22.57
N ILE A 113 15.18 50.06 -22.16
CA ILE A 113 14.99 51.21 -23.05
C ILE A 113 16.07 52.24 -22.74
N SER A 114 17.17 52.16 -23.48
CA SER A 114 18.14 53.25 -23.63
C SER A 114 18.31 53.60 -25.11
N GLU A 115 18.24 54.91 -25.38
CA GLU A 115 18.63 55.64 -26.61
C GLU A 115 17.61 55.74 -27.76
N ALA A 116 16.84 56.84 -27.77
CA ALA A 116 16.97 57.94 -28.76
C ALA A 116 16.18 59.18 -28.29
#